data_AF-A0A8S3K0W4-F1
#
_entry.id   AF-A0A8S3K0W4-F1
#
_cell.length_a   1.000
_cell.length_b   1.000
_cell.length_c   1.000
_cell.angle_alpha   90.00
_cell.angle_beta   90.00
_cell.angle_gamma   90.00
#
_symmetry.space_group_name_H-M   'P 1'
#
loop_
_entity.id
_entity.type
_entity.pdbx_description
1 polymer ?
#
loop_
_entity_poly.entity_id
_entity_poly.type
_entity_poly.pdbx_seq_one_letter_code
_entity_poly.pdbx_strand_id
1 'polypeptide(L)'
;NPLKSVDELKNWLLDITRFCSNATSAVLRLRKNDDEDVVRRIIKGTNVFFNYTGQTECFDTGSQGSPSLGDLGWSYQSCTEFIMPMCSDGVNDMFENQPWDSQAFSDACYDQWKVRPRF
;
A
#
# COMPACT_ATOMS: atom_id res chain seq x y z
N ASN A 1 8.76 11.74 -4.02
CA ASN A 1 9.72 12.41 -4.93
C ASN A 1 10.26 11.40 -5.91
N PRO A 2 10.23 11.66 -7.24
CA PRO A 2 10.76 10.73 -8.22
C PRO A 2 12.28 10.60 -8.10
N LEU A 3 12.79 9.39 -8.38
CA LEU A 3 14.22 9.14 -8.54
C LEU A 3 14.73 9.96 -9.73
N LYS A 4 15.84 10.69 -9.55
CA LYS A 4 16.35 11.68 -10.50
C LYS A 4 17.54 11.18 -11.31
N SER A 5 18.13 10.02 -10.96
CA SER A 5 19.25 9.44 -11.70
C SER A 5 19.27 7.91 -11.71
N VAL A 6 20.02 7.34 -12.66
CA VAL A 6 20.25 5.89 -12.75
C VAL A 6 20.99 5.36 -11.52
N ASP A 7 21.89 6.14 -10.93
CA ASP A 7 22.63 5.72 -9.74
C ASP A 7 21.76 5.76 -8.48
N GLU A 8 20.86 6.74 -8.37
CA GLU A 8 19.82 6.72 -7.32
C GLU A 8 18.91 5.50 -7.45
N LEU A 9 18.52 5.11 -8.67
CA LEU A 9 17.74 3.91 -8.92
C LEU A 9 18.49 2.64 -8.52
N LYS A 10 19.77 2.52 -8.86
CA LYS A 10 20.60 1.37 -8.44
C LYS A 10 20.70 1.27 -6.92
N ASN A 11 20.93 2.38 -6.23
CA ASN A 11 21.02 2.41 -4.78
C ASN A 11 19.69 2.05 -4.12
N TRP A 12 18.57 2.53 -4.67
CA TRP A 12 17.22 2.18 -4.20
C TRP A 12 16.92 0.68 -4.35
N LEU A 13 17.28 0.09 -5.50
CA LEU A 13 17.14 -1.36 -5.74
C LEU A 13 17.99 -2.21 -4.76
N LEU A 14 19.19 -1.73 -4.42
CA LEU A 14 20.04 -2.38 -3.42
C LEU A 14 19.40 -2.32 -2.02
N ASP A 15 18.82 -1.18 -1.65
CA ASP A 15 18.13 -1.02 -0.37
C ASP A 15 16.88 -1.89 -0.27
N ILE A 16 16.11 -2.05 -1.35
CA ILE A 16 14.99 -3.01 -1.41
C ILE A 16 15.49 -4.43 -1.21
N THR A 17 16.53 -4.84 -1.93
CA THR A 17 17.07 -6.20 -1.85
C THR A 17 17.59 -6.50 -0.44
N ARG A 18 18.22 -5.51 0.21
CA ARG A 18 18.67 -5.61 1.60
C ARG A 18 17.49 -5.66 2.58
N PHE A 19 16.44 -4.89 2.33
CA PHE A 19 15.22 -4.95 3.13
C PHE A 19 14.58 -6.34 3.04
N CYS A 20 14.32 -6.87 1.84
CA CYS A 20 13.66 -8.15 1.66
C CYS A 20 14.44 -9.31 2.30
N SER A 21 15.77 -9.33 2.18
CA SER A 21 16.63 -10.35 2.80
C SER A 21 16.67 -10.26 4.34
N ASN A 22 16.71 -9.04 4.89
CA ASN A 22 16.65 -8.81 6.34
C ASN A 22 15.24 -9.05 6.91
N ALA A 23 14.18 -8.72 6.18
CA ALA A 23 12.80 -8.94 6.60
C ALA A 23 12.51 -10.44 6.68
N THR A 24 12.90 -11.22 5.67
CA THR A 24 12.72 -12.68 5.66
C THR A 24 13.44 -13.35 6.83
N SER A 25 14.69 -12.98 7.08
CA SER A 25 15.47 -13.54 8.19
C SER A 25 15.00 -13.06 9.57
N ALA A 26 14.36 -11.89 9.63
CA ALA A 26 13.79 -11.34 10.85
C ALA A 26 12.42 -11.95 11.20
N VAL A 27 11.53 -12.10 10.23
CA VAL A 27 10.19 -12.71 10.41
C VAL A 27 10.32 -14.13 10.94
N LEU A 28 11.29 -14.90 10.44
CA LEU A 28 11.62 -16.24 10.95
C LEU A 28 12.16 -16.26 12.39
N ARG A 29 12.60 -15.11 12.92
CA ARG A 29 13.14 -14.95 14.28
C ARG A 29 12.18 -14.23 15.22
N LEU A 30 11.01 -13.80 14.75
CA LEU A 30 10.02 -13.13 15.58
C LEU A 30 9.58 -14.07 16.70
N ARG A 31 9.97 -13.73 17.92
CA ARG A 31 9.41 -14.35 19.13
C ARG A 31 8.08 -13.68 19.43
N LYS A 32 7.14 -14.48 19.93
CA LYS A 32 5.72 -14.17 20.15
C LYS A 32 5.40 -12.91 21.00
N ASN A 33 6.39 -12.19 21.55
CA ASN A 33 6.21 -11.13 22.55
C ASN A 33 7.06 -9.86 22.29
N ASP A 34 7.23 -9.43 21.03
CA ASP A 34 8.03 -8.23 20.72
C ASP A 34 7.33 -7.34 19.66
N ASP A 35 6.14 -6.84 20.01
CA ASP A 35 5.32 -6.00 19.13
C ASP A 35 6.06 -4.74 18.68
N GLU A 36 6.94 -4.19 19.52
CA GLU A 36 7.78 -3.04 19.16
C GLU A 36 8.80 -3.39 18.08
N ASP A 37 9.50 -4.53 18.17
CA ASP A 37 10.45 -4.96 17.14
C ASP A 37 9.76 -5.25 15.80
N VAL A 38 8.55 -5.82 15.82
CA VAL A 38 7.73 -6.02 14.61
C VAL A 38 7.41 -4.67 13.95
N VAL A 39 6.86 -3.71 14.70
CA VAL A 39 6.53 -2.38 14.18
C VAL A 39 7.77 -1.66 13.67
N ARG A 40 8.89 -1.72 14.40
CA ARG A 40 10.16 -1.10 14.01
C ARG A 40 10.70 -1.68 12.69
N ARG A 41 10.47 -2.97 12.42
CA ARG A 41 10.85 -3.60 11.14
C ARG A 41 9.94 -3.19 9.99
N ILE A 42 8.63 -3.10 10.20
CA ILE A 42 7.68 -2.61 9.20
C ILE A 42 8.06 -1.18 8.81
N ILE A 43 8.30 -0.30 9.79
CA ILE A 43 8.76 1.09 9.56
C ILE A 43 10.05 1.14 8.73
N LYS A 44 11.02 0.24 8.98
CA LYS A 44 12.23 0.17 8.16
C LYS A 44 11.94 -0.16 6.69
N GLY A 45 10.97 -1.04 6.43
CA GLY A 45 10.51 -1.34 5.08
C GLY A 45 9.81 -0.17 4.41
N THR A 46 8.85 0.43 5.13
CA THR A 46 8.10 1.60 4.68
C THR A 46 9.02 2.77 4.32
N ASN A 47 10.11 2.98 5.07
CA ASN A 47 11.10 4.02 4.77
C ASN A 47 11.75 3.86 3.39
N VAL A 48 11.99 2.64 2.91
CA VAL A 48 12.57 2.43 1.56
C VAL A 48 11.66 2.96 0.46
N PHE A 49 10.34 2.90 0.66
CA PHE A 49 9.37 3.37 -0.32
C PHE A 49 9.02 4.85 -0.13
N PHE A 50 8.67 5.25 1.09
CA PHE A 50 8.11 6.58 1.38
C PHE A 50 9.15 7.62 1.81
N ASN A 51 10.34 7.20 2.25
CA ASN A 51 11.38 8.10 2.77
C ASN A 51 12.80 7.68 2.32
N TYR A 52 12.94 7.25 1.07
CA TYR A 52 14.24 6.83 0.55
C TYR A 52 15.31 7.93 0.63
N THR A 53 14.91 9.20 0.51
CA THR A 53 15.82 10.35 0.64
C THR A 53 16.17 10.71 2.09
N GLY A 54 15.49 10.14 3.08
CA GLY A 54 15.66 10.48 4.50
C GLY A 54 15.18 11.88 4.90
N GLN A 55 14.42 12.57 4.04
CA GLN A 55 13.96 13.94 4.27
C GLN A 55 12.60 14.03 4.96
N THR A 56 11.84 12.93 4.98
CA THR A 56 10.52 12.87 5.61
C THR A 56 10.68 12.52 7.10
N GLU A 57 10.22 13.40 7.99
CA GLU A 57 10.28 13.17 9.43
C GLU A 57 9.17 12.22 9.93
N CYS A 58 7.97 12.33 9.36
CA CYS A 58 6.79 11.52 9.72
C CYS A 58 6.03 11.07 8.46
N PHE A 59 5.46 9.86 8.49
CA PHE A 59 4.57 9.39 7.43
C PHE A 59 3.18 9.98 7.62
N ASP A 60 2.70 10.74 6.64
CA ASP A 60 1.30 11.16 6.58
C ASP A 60 0.45 9.99 6.06
N THR A 61 -0.40 9.44 6.92
CA THR A 61 -1.33 8.36 6.59
C THR A 61 -2.73 8.86 6.23
N GLY A 62 -2.98 10.17 6.36
CA GLY A 62 -4.26 10.81 6.04
C GLY A 62 -4.36 11.28 4.60
N SER A 63 -3.24 11.54 3.93
CA SER A 63 -3.21 11.91 2.51
C SER A 63 -3.03 10.68 1.61
N GLN A 64 -4.12 10.25 0.98
CA GLN A 64 -4.11 9.24 -0.09
C GLN A 64 -3.62 9.89 -1.39
N GLY A 65 -2.31 10.17 -1.49
CA GLY A 65 -1.71 10.80 -2.67
C GLY A 65 -2.24 12.22 -2.96
N SER A 66 -1.70 12.85 -4.01
CA SER A 66 -2.27 14.10 -4.50
C SER A 66 -3.45 13.74 -5.41
N PRO A 67 -4.68 14.22 -5.16
CA PRO A 67 -5.82 13.96 -6.04
C PRO A 67 -5.51 14.52 -7.43
N SER A 68 -5.13 13.64 -8.35
CA SER A 68 -4.85 13.98 -9.72
C SER A 68 -6.07 13.66 -10.60
N LEU A 69 -6.14 14.28 -11.78
CA LEU A 69 -7.15 13.90 -12.78
C LEU A 69 -7.09 12.41 -13.13
N GLY A 70 -5.91 11.78 -13.01
CA GLY A 70 -5.73 10.34 -13.22
C GLY A 70 -6.45 9.51 -12.16
N ASP A 71 -6.34 9.88 -10.89
CA ASP A 71 -6.97 9.14 -9.79
C ASP A 71 -8.49 9.25 -9.84
N LEU A 72 -9.02 10.43 -10.19
CA LEU A 72 -10.45 10.63 -10.39
C LEU A 72 -10.97 9.85 -11.60
N GLY A 73 -10.23 9.85 -12.71
CA GLY A 73 -10.58 9.08 -13.90
C GLY A 73 -10.61 7.57 -13.61
N TRP A 74 -9.60 7.07 -12.89
CA TRP A 74 -9.54 5.68 -12.46
C TRP A 74 -10.68 5.32 -11.52
N SER A 75 -10.98 6.19 -10.55
CA SER A 75 -12.12 6.02 -9.63
C SER A 75 -13.44 5.87 -10.39
N TYR A 76 -13.69 6.72 -11.40
CA TYR A 76 -14.88 6.60 -12.24
C TYR A 76 -14.90 5.30 -13.08
N GLN A 77 -13.77 4.92 -13.67
CA GLN A 77 -13.65 3.68 -14.45
C GLN A 77 -13.94 2.45 -13.58
N SER A 78 -13.39 2.40 -12.36
CA SER A 78 -13.65 1.31 -11.42
C SER A 78 -15.11 1.23 -10.97
N CYS A 79 -15.80 2.38 -10.90
CA CYS A 79 -17.22 2.46 -10.57
C CYS A 79 -18.18 2.15 -11.72
N THR A 80 -17.68 1.87 -12.93
CA THR A 80 -18.51 1.62 -14.11
C THR A 80 -18.19 0.29 -14.78
N GLU A 81 -16.97 0.13 -15.28
CA GLU A 81 -16.59 -0.96 -16.19
C GLU A 81 -15.35 -1.75 -15.73
N PHE A 82 -14.51 -1.18 -14.85
CA PHE A 82 -13.27 -1.81 -14.39
C PHE A 82 -13.34 -2.21 -12.91
N ILE A 83 -14.34 -3.01 -12.56
CA ILE A 83 -14.55 -3.49 -11.19
C ILE A 83 -13.43 -4.48 -10.84
N MET A 84 -12.65 -4.15 -9.82
CA MET A 84 -11.59 -5.02 -9.28
C MET A 84 -11.96 -5.42 -7.85
N PRO A 85 -12.56 -6.60 -7.64
CA PRO A 85 -12.86 -7.08 -6.29
C PRO A 85 -11.56 -7.45 -5.59
N MET A 86 -11.19 -6.68 -4.57
CA MET A 86 -10.03 -6.93 -3.70
C MET A 86 -10.51 -7.36 -2.32
N CYS A 87 -9.89 -8.40 -1.76
CA CYS A 87 -10.16 -8.88 -0.41
C CYS A 87 -8.89 -9.44 0.23
N SER A 88 -8.93 -9.57 1.55
CA SER A 88 -7.95 -10.30 2.36
C SER A 88 -8.68 -11.24 3.31
N ASP A 89 -8.15 -12.44 3.52
CA ASP A 89 -8.74 -13.46 4.39
C ASP A 89 -7.94 -13.67 5.69
N GLY A 90 -6.72 -13.13 5.78
CA GLY A 90 -5.81 -13.30 6.92
C GLY A 90 -5.31 -14.74 7.13
N VAL A 91 -5.49 -15.61 6.14
CA VAL A 91 -5.06 -17.01 6.14
C VAL A 91 -4.06 -17.27 5.01
N ASN A 92 -4.40 -16.84 3.80
CA ASN A 92 -3.59 -16.99 2.59
C ASN A 92 -2.81 -15.71 2.24
N ASP A 93 -3.01 -14.64 3.00
CA ASP A 93 -2.31 -13.38 2.90
C ASP A 93 -1.80 -12.90 4.27
N MET A 94 -1.10 -11.76 4.29
CA MET A 94 -0.44 -11.20 5.47
C MET A 94 -1.25 -10.05 6.11
N PHE A 95 -2.49 -9.83 5.68
CA PHE A 95 -3.32 -8.70 6.08
C PHE A 95 -4.47 -9.16 6.98
N GLU A 96 -5.10 -8.22 7.67
CA GLU A 96 -6.31 -8.50 8.44
C GLU A 96 -7.47 -8.86 7.49
N ASN A 97 -8.41 -9.69 7.95
CA ASN A 97 -9.55 -10.10 7.15
C ASN A 97 -10.41 -8.89 6.73
N GLN A 98 -10.46 -8.62 5.43
CA GLN A 98 -11.31 -7.61 4.80
C GLN A 98 -12.04 -8.25 3.62
N PRO A 99 -13.28 -8.74 3.83
CA PRO A 99 -14.06 -9.34 2.76
C PRO A 99 -14.53 -8.28 1.76
N TRP A 100 -14.68 -8.69 0.50
CA TRP A 100 -15.26 -7.85 -0.55
C TRP A 100 -16.78 -7.75 -0.39
N ASP A 101 -17.30 -6.53 -0.26
CA ASP A 101 -18.73 -6.23 -0.23
C ASP A 101 -19.13 -5.44 -1.49
N SER A 102 -19.80 -6.13 -2.42
CA SER A 102 -20.24 -5.54 -3.68
C SER A 102 -21.33 -4.48 -3.50
N GLN A 103 -22.16 -4.60 -2.46
CA GLN A 103 -23.23 -3.64 -2.20
C GLN A 103 -22.64 -2.35 -1.62
N ALA A 104 -21.76 -2.47 -0.62
CA ALA A 104 -21.05 -1.32 -0.06
C ALA A 104 -20.21 -0.60 -1.13
N PHE A 105 -19.53 -1.34 -2.00
CA PHE A 105 -18.80 -0.77 -3.14
C PHE A 105 -19.74 -0.01 -4.10
N SER A 106 -20.87 -0.62 -4.46
CA SER A 106 -21.88 0.00 -5.32
C SER A 106 -22.43 1.30 -4.71
N ASP A 107 -22.71 1.32 -3.41
CA ASP A 107 -23.22 2.49 -2.67
C ASP A 107 -22.19 3.62 -2.63
N ALA A 108 -20.92 3.32 -2.35
CA ALA A 108 -19.85 4.31 -2.41
C ALA A 108 -19.72 4.93 -3.83
N CYS A 109 -19.81 4.12 -4.88
CA CYS A 109 -19.78 4.61 -6.26
C CYS A 109 -20.95 5.54 -6.59
N TYR A 110 -22.14 5.24 -6.09
CA TYR A 110 -23.30 6.10 -6.31
C TYR A 110 -23.24 7.38 -5.50
N ASP A 111 -22.72 7.33 -4.28
CA ASP A 111 -22.55 8.52 -3.45
C ASP A 111 -21.59 9.52 -4.09
N GLN A 112 -20.48 9.02 -4.64
CA GLN A 112 -19.45 9.85 -5.26
C GLN A 112 -19.79 10.28 -6.70
N TRP A 113 -20.24 9.36 -7.55
CA TRP A 113 -20.34 9.57 -9.01
C TRP A 113 -21.76 9.49 -9.56
N LYS A 114 -22.74 9.11 -8.73
CA LYS A 114 -24.14 8.86 -9.13
C LYS A 114 -24.29 7.79 -10.22
N VAL A 115 -23.31 6.89 -10.31
CA VAL A 115 -23.34 5.70 -11.17
C VAL A 115 -23.34 4.44 -10.32
N ARG A 116 -23.76 3.32 -10.91
CA ARG A 116 -23.69 1.99 -10.29
C ARG A 116 -22.80 1.10 -11.16
N PRO A 117 -21.85 0.35 -10.57
CA PRO A 117 -21.04 -0.59 -11.30
C PRO A 117 -21.90 -1.69 -11.93
N ARG A 118 -21.48 -2.18 -13.10
CA ARG A 118 -22.09 -3.32 -13.77
C ARG A 118 -21.26 -4.56 -13.46
N PHE A 119 -21.76 -5.38 -12.54
CA PHE A 119 -21.17 -6.68 -12.20
C PHE A 119 -21.43 -7.73 -13.28
#